data_AF-X1T858-F1
#
_entry.id   AF-X1T858-F1
#
_cell.length_a   1.000
_cell.length_b   1.000
_cell.length_c   1.000
_cell.angle_alpha   90.00
_cell.angle_beta   90.00
_cell.angle_gamma   90.00
#
_symmetry.space_group_name_H-M   'P 1'
#
loop_
_entity.id
_entity.type
_entity.pdbx_description
1 polymer ?
#
loop_
_entity_poly.entity_id
_entity_poly.type
_entity_poly.pdbx_seq_one_letter_code
_entity_poly.pdbx_strand_id
1 'polypeptide(L)'
;LKTILKIGAKKDGTLTAAHCQVQVEIGGHNIQAYPYLGCVAGWFASLYKYKNLKYEGIAIYTNKVPSCAMQGYGNPQINFAVESLMDILAEKLDMDPVDIRLKNFVGKGDEFWGQGPTVRSIIRSCGVEEMLIEGAKLAGWNRRIPPSKKTGDIKRGMGVARGFHTSGTGGPNPGEVIDYSGATIKINEDGSVDVVTALMDHGGGTWDAAAKVVAEVLKVPFEKVGIYNGIDTRTTVFDVNTHATRGIYCGCGAIK
;
A
#
# COMPACT_ATOMS: atom_id res chain seq x y z
N LEU A 1 -15.00 16.93 2.19
CA LEU A 1 -14.99 15.50 1.79
C LEU A 1 -14.96 14.63 3.03
N LYS A 2 -15.79 13.59 3.08
CA LYS A 2 -16.14 12.87 4.32
C LYS A 2 -16.03 11.38 4.10
N THR A 3 -15.48 10.69 5.11
CA THR A 3 -15.54 9.23 5.23
C THR A 3 -16.45 8.90 6.41
N ILE A 4 -17.47 8.07 6.18
CA ILE A 4 -18.36 7.55 7.22
C ILE A 4 -18.09 6.06 7.35
N LEU A 5 -17.70 5.62 8.55
CA LEU A 5 -17.44 4.22 8.86
C LEU A 5 -18.37 3.73 9.94
N LYS A 6 -18.85 2.50 9.78
CA LYS A 6 -19.55 1.73 10.81
C LYS A 6 -18.95 0.33 10.84
N ILE A 7 -18.53 -0.12 12.01
CA ILE A 7 -18.03 -1.49 12.22
C ILE A 7 -18.89 -2.13 13.31
N GLY A 8 -19.38 -3.33 13.03
CA GLY A 8 -20.04 -4.21 13.99
C GLY A 8 -19.04 -5.22 14.56
N ALA A 9 -19.10 -5.45 15.87
CA ALA A 9 -18.29 -6.44 16.55
C ALA A 9 -19.09 -7.13 17.65
N LYS A 10 -18.72 -8.37 17.95
CA LYS A 10 -19.18 -9.10 19.12
C LYS A 10 -18.46 -8.59 20.39
N LYS A 11 -19.00 -8.92 21.56
CA LYS A 11 -18.37 -8.62 22.87
C LYS A 11 -16.96 -9.19 23.01
N ASP A 12 -16.66 -10.28 22.31
CA ASP A 12 -15.34 -10.92 22.32
C ASP A 12 -14.33 -10.27 21.36
N GLY A 13 -14.70 -9.17 20.69
CA GLY A 13 -13.84 -8.47 19.73
C GLY A 13 -13.88 -9.02 18.31
N THR A 14 -14.65 -10.08 18.01
CA THR A 14 -14.79 -10.58 16.63
C THR A 14 -15.58 -9.59 15.78
N LEU A 15 -15.00 -9.11 14.68
CA LEU A 15 -15.69 -8.22 13.74
C LEU A 15 -16.72 -8.98 12.90
N THR A 16 -17.90 -8.39 12.69
CA THR A 16 -19.03 -9.06 12.03
C THR A 16 -19.49 -8.35 10.76
N ALA A 17 -19.44 -7.02 10.74
CA ALA A 17 -19.84 -6.25 9.58
C ALA A 17 -19.05 -4.95 9.50
N ALA A 18 -18.83 -4.43 8.30
CA ALA A 18 -18.38 -3.07 8.13
C ALA A 18 -19.05 -2.38 6.94
N HIS A 19 -19.32 -1.09 7.11
CA HIS A 19 -19.88 -0.22 6.09
C HIS A 19 -19.03 1.05 5.98
N CYS A 20 -18.54 1.31 4.77
CA CYS A 20 -17.77 2.49 4.45
C CYS A 20 -18.47 3.31 3.37
N GLN A 21 -18.67 4.60 3.64
CA GLN A 21 -19.09 5.59 2.65
C GLN A 21 -17.99 6.62 2.49
N VAL A 22 -17.55 6.87 1.27
CA VAL A 22 -16.48 7.81 0.95
C VAL A 22 -16.98 8.81 -0.05
N GLN A 23 -16.84 10.09 0.27
CA GLN A 23 -17.03 11.19 -0.66
C GLN A 23 -15.67 11.84 -0.91
N VAL A 24 -15.22 11.84 -2.16
CA VAL A 24 -13.95 12.44 -2.59
C VAL A 24 -14.21 13.58 -3.59
N GLU A 25 -13.47 14.68 -3.47
CA GLU A 25 -13.51 15.84 -4.37
C GLU A 25 -12.46 15.57 -5.42
N ILE A 26 -12.82 15.75 -6.68
CA ILE A 26 -11.91 15.47 -7.79
C ILE A 26 -11.48 16.72 -8.56
N GLY A 27 -11.91 17.90 -8.08
CA GLY A 27 -11.74 19.16 -8.80
C GLY A 27 -12.58 19.24 -10.06
N GLY A 28 -12.16 20.08 -11.00
CA GLY A 28 -12.91 20.41 -12.23
C GLY A 28 -12.82 19.37 -13.35
N HIS A 29 -12.00 18.33 -13.20
CA HIS A 29 -11.80 17.30 -14.22
C HIS A 29 -11.50 15.95 -13.60
N ASN A 30 -12.06 14.88 -14.16
CA ASN A 30 -11.76 13.53 -13.70
C ASN A 30 -10.45 13.04 -14.29
N ILE A 31 -9.41 12.99 -13.46
CA ILE A 31 -8.12 12.38 -13.82
C ILE A 31 -8.17 10.87 -13.52
N GLN A 32 -8.46 10.47 -12.27
CA GLN A 32 -8.43 9.05 -11.86
C GLN A 32 -9.42 8.72 -10.71
N ALA A 33 -10.63 9.25 -10.74
CA ALA A 33 -11.60 9.11 -9.65
C ALA A 33 -11.99 7.65 -9.35
N TYR A 34 -12.30 6.86 -10.38
CA TYR A 34 -12.76 5.48 -10.20
C TYR A 34 -11.65 4.52 -9.75
N PRO A 35 -10.44 4.54 -10.34
CA PRO A 35 -9.31 3.76 -9.79
C PRO A 35 -9.02 4.10 -8.33
N TYR A 36 -9.04 5.39 -7.96
CA TYR A 36 -8.88 5.82 -6.58
C TYR A 36 -9.93 5.22 -5.64
N LEU A 37 -11.23 5.32 -5.99
CA LEU A 37 -12.31 4.73 -5.19
C LEU A 37 -12.21 3.20 -5.12
N GLY A 38 -11.77 2.55 -6.19
CA GLY A 38 -11.47 1.11 -6.22
C GLY A 38 -10.38 0.73 -5.22
N CYS A 39 -9.25 1.43 -5.24
CA CYS A 39 -8.17 1.24 -4.25
C CYS A 39 -8.67 1.41 -2.82
N VAL A 40 -9.40 2.50 -2.54
CA VAL A 40 -9.99 2.74 -1.21
C VAL A 40 -10.91 1.59 -0.78
N ALA A 41 -11.72 1.05 -1.69
CA ALA A 41 -12.58 -0.10 -1.40
C ALA A 41 -11.78 -1.37 -1.09
N GLY A 42 -10.72 -1.66 -1.86
CA GLY A 42 -9.85 -2.83 -1.63
C GLY A 42 -9.09 -2.74 -0.32
N TRP A 43 -8.53 -1.58 -0.01
CA TRP A 43 -7.86 -1.29 1.26
C TRP A 43 -8.80 -1.47 2.45
N PHE A 44 -10.01 -0.91 2.37
CA PHE A 44 -11.04 -1.10 3.38
C PHE A 44 -11.40 -2.58 3.59
N ALA A 45 -11.62 -3.32 2.50
CA ALA A 45 -12.01 -4.73 2.56
C ALA A 45 -10.92 -5.65 3.11
N SER A 46 -9.64 -5.31 2.89
CA SER A 46 -8.51 -6.20 3.21
C SER A 46 -7.75 -5.84 4.49
N LEU A 47 -8.14 -4.78 5.20
CA LEU A 47 -7.59 -4.46 6.53
C LEU A 47 -7.95 -5.53 7.54
N TYR A 48 -9.23 -5.81 7.72
CA TYR A 48 -9.70 -6.76 8.71
C TYR A 48 -10.73 -7.71 8.13
N LYS A 49 -10.88 -8.85 8.79
CA LYS A 49 -11.87 -9.87 8.48
C LYS A 49 -13.23 -9.36 8.89
N TYR A 50 -14.10 -9.19 7.91
CA TYR A 50 -15.50 -8.85 8.12
C TYR A 50 -16.37 -9.93 7.48
N LYS A 51 -17.38 -10.42 8.19
CA LYS A 51 -18.34 -11.38 7.59
C LYS A 51 -19.24 -10.70 6.55
N ASN A 52 -19.58 -9.43 6.74
CA ASN A 52 -20.44 -8.67 5.84
C ASN A 52 -19.83 -7.31 5.53
N LEU A 53 -19.76 -6.93 4.26
CA LEU A 53 -19.12 -5.70 3.81
C LEU A 53 -20.05 -4.90 2.92
N LYS A 54 -20.10 -3.58 3.13
CA LYS A 54 -20.72 -2.62 2.21
C LYS A 54 -19.78 -1.45 1.96
N TYR A 55 -19.58 -1.08 0.71
CA TYR A 55 -18.81 0.09 0.30
C TYR A 55 -19.61 0.97 -0.65
N GLU A 56 -19.58 2.29 -0.44
CA GLU A 56 -20.20 3.29 -1.31
C GLU A 56 -19.19 4.43 -1.53
N GLY A 57 -18.73 4.60 -2.78
CA GLY A 57 -17.78 5.64 -3.16
C GLY A 57 -18.43 6.67 -4.10
N ILE A 58 -18.29 7.95 -3.79
CA ILE A 58 -18.80 9.05 -4.62
C ILE A 58 -17.65 10.01 -4.92
N ALA A 59 -17.40 10.23 -6.21
CA ALA A 59 -16.50 11.27 -6.69
C ALA A 59 -17.31 12.53 -7.04
N ILE A 60 -16.90 13.68 -6.50
CA ILE A 60 -17.64 14.94 -6.56
C ILE A 60 -16.81 15.95 -7.35
N TYR A 61 -17.34 16.37 -8.50
CA TYR A 61 -16.79 17.50 -9.26
C TYR A 61 -16.96 18.81 -8.48
N THR A 62 -15.95 19.66 -8.52
CA THR A 62 -15.99 21.01 -7.94
C THR A 62 -15.21 22.00 -8.81
N ASN A 63 -15.35 23.30 -8.55
CA ASN A 63 -14.62 24.35 -9.27
C ASN A 63 -13.16 24.53 -8.79
N LYS A 64 -12.53 23.48 -8.28
CA LYS A 64 -11.14 23.49 -7.79
C LYS A 64 -10.20 22.82 -8.79
N VAL A 65 -8.89 22.98 -8.56
CA VAL A 65 -7.85 22.32 -9.34
C VAL A 65 -8.10 20.80 -9.35
N PRO A 66 -8.02 20.14 -10.52
CA PRO A 66 -8.16 18.68 -10.62
C PRO A 66 -7.23 17.94 -9.65
N SER A 67 -7.77 16.98 -8.90
CA SER A 67 -6.97 16.13 -8.01
C SER A 67 -6.31 15.01 -8.80
N CYS A 68 -5.09 14.62 -8.43
CA CYS A 68 -4.35 13.52 -9.04
C CYS A 68 -3.76 12.59 -7.97
N ALA A 69 -3.00 11.58 -8.41
CA ALA A 69 -2.29 10.66 -7.55
C ALA A 69 -1.40 11.40 -6.52
N MET A 70 -1.46 10.93 -5.28
CA MET A 70 -0.52 11.27 -4.22
C MET A 70 -0.06 9.98 -3.53
N GLN A 71 1.12 9.99 -2.94
CA GLN A 71 1.74 8.80 -2.34
C GLN A 71 0.77 8.05 -1.41
N GLY A 72 0.64 6.74 -1.64
CA GLY A 72 -0.32 5.86 -0.94
C GLY A 72 -1.68 5.72 -1.62
N TYR A 73 -2.08 6.66 -2.48
CA TYR A 73 -3.22 6.53 -3.39
C TYR A 73 -4.52 6.04 -2.73
N GLY A 74 -5.00 6.81 -1.73
CA GLY A 74 -6.22 6.50 -0.97
C GLY A 74 -5.98 5.66 0.28
N ASN A 75 -4.84 4.95 0.35
CA ASN A 75 -4.48 4.09 1.47
C ASN A 75 -4.34 4.86 2.80
N PRO A 76 -3.62 6.01 2.87
CA PRO A 76 -3.53 6.78 4.11
C PRO A 76 -4.91 7.26 4.61
N GLN A 77 -5.76 7.72 3.69
CA GLN A 77 -7.08 8.27 4.01
C GLN A 77 -7.99 7.23 4.66
N ILE A 78 -8.01 6.01 4.12
CA ILE A 78 -8.89 4.95 4.64
C ILE A 78 -8.31 4.25 5.85
N ASN A 79 -7.00 3.98 5.88
CA ASN A 79 -6.35 3.37 7.05
C ASN A 79 -6.49 4.26 8.28
N PHE A 80 -6.28 5.57 8.15
CA PHE A 80 -6.48 6.49 9.27
C PHE A 80 -7.88 6.35 9.88
N ALA A 81 -8.90 6.32 9.02
CA ALA A 81 -10.29 6.24 9.46
C ALA A 81 -10.62 4.87 10.09
N VAL A 82 -10.16 3.76 9.50
CA VAL A 82 -10.40 2.41 10.01
C VAL A 82 -9.63 2.16 11.31
N GLU A 83 -8.34 2.48 11.36
CA GLU A 83 -7.50 2.28 12.55
C GLU A 83 -7.96 3.13 13.73
N SER A 84 -8.40 4.37 13.49
CA SER A 84 -9.01 5.19 14.55
C SER A 84 -10.27 4.54 15.10
N LEU A 85 -11.11 3.95 14.24
CA LEU A 85 -12.32 3.24 14.67
C LEU A 85 -11.99 1.93 15.40
N MET A 86 -10.91 1.25 15.03
CA MET A 86 -10.42 0.06 15.75
C MET A 86 -9.97 0.41 17.17
N ASP A 87 -9.32 1.55 17.38
CA ASP A 87 -8.95 2.01 18.72
C ASP A 87 -10.19 2.38 19.56
N ILE A 88 -11.16 3.08 18.97
CA ILE A 88 -12.46 3.37 19.63
C ILE A 88 -13.18 2.08 20.00
N LEU A 89 -13.12 1.06 19.13
CA LEU A 89 -13.74 -0.23 19.39
C LEU A 89 -13.03 -1.00 20.51
N ALA A 90 -11.69 -0.97 20.52
CA ALA A 90 -10.87 -1.58 21.58
C ALA A 90 -11.23 -0.99 22.95
N GLU A 91 -11.34 0.34 23.04
CA GLU A 91 -11.74 1.02 24.29
C GLU A 91 -13.16 0.64 24.75
N LYS A 92 -14.11 0.55 23.81
CA LYS A 92 -15.50 0.15 24.13
C LYS A 92 -15.64 -1.29 24.60
N LEU A 93 -14.75 -2.16 24.15
CA LEU A 93 -14.74 -3.59 24.49
C LEU A 93 -13.79 -3.92 25.66
N ASP A 94 -13.10 -2.93 26.21
CA ASP A 94 -12.03 -3.13 27.20
C ASP A 94 -10.99 -4.16 26.74
N MET A 95 -10.59 -4.07 25.47
CA MET A 95 -9.65 -4.99 24.82
C MET A 95 -8.35 -4.26 24.47
N ASP A 96 -7.21 -4.95 24.53
CA ASP A 96 -5.94 -4.34 24.10
C ASP A 96 -5.98 -4.01 22.60
N PRO A 97 -5.53 -2.81 22.18
CA PRO A 97 -5.50 -2.43 20.76
C PRO A 97 -4.65 -3.33 19.87
N VAL A 98 -3.63 -4.02 20.37
CA VAL A 98 -2.85 -5.01 19.61
C VAL A 98 -3.68 -6.29 19.46
N ASP A 99 -4.29 -6.77 20.55
CA ASP A 99 -5.06 -8.01 20.55
C ASP A 99 -6.25 -7.98 19.61
N ILE A 100 -7.02 -6.88 19.58
CA ILE A 100 -8.17 -6.78 18.66
C ILE A 100 -7.73 -6.81 17.19
N ARG A 101 -6.52 -6.32 16.88
CA ARG A 101 -5.96 -6.33 15.53
C ARG A 101 -5.45 -7.72 15.16
N LEU A 102 -4.75 -8.40 16.07
CA LEU A 102 -4.32 -9.79 15.92
C LEU A 102 -5.50 -10.74 15.75
N LYS A 103 -6.61 -10.49 16.45
CA LYS A 103 -7.81 -11.32 16.34
C LYS A 103 -8.48 -11.23 14.96
N ASN A 104 -8.38 -10.08 14.29
CA ASN A 104 -9.22 -9.79 13.13
C ASN A 104 -8.46 -9.50 11.84
N PHE A 105 -7.13 -9.54 11.79
CA PHE A 105 -6.42 -9.20 10.55
C PHE A 105 -6.72 -10.18 9.40
N VAL A 106 -6.80 -9.66 8.17
CA VAL A 106 -6.70 -10.48 6.95
C VAL A 106 -5.24 -10.92 6.79
N GLY A 107 -5.02 -12.22 6.66
CA GLY A 107 -3.70 -12.83 6.68
C GLY A 107 -3.57 -14.02 5.72
N LYS A 108 -2.57 -14.88 5.95
CA LYS A 108 -2.26 -16.00 5.06
C LYS A 108 -3.47 -16.91 4.87
N GLY A 109 -3.77 -17.24 3.62
CA GLY A 109 -4.91 -18.06 3.21
C GLY A 109 -6.21 -17.29 3.01
N ASP A 110 -6.28 -16.04 3.47
CA ASP A 110 -7.44 -15.18 3.23
C ASP A 110 -7.38 -14.53 1.84
N GLU A 111 -8.55 -14.14 1.35
CA GLU A 111 -8.67 -13.35 0.12
C GLU A 111 -8.29 -11.89 0.38
N PHE A 112 -7.49 -11.33 -0.54
CA PHE A 112 -7.03 -9.96 -0.57
C PHE A 112 -7.61 -9.23 -1.76
N TRP A 113 -8.08 -8.00 -1.52
CA TRP A 113 -8.66 -7.09 -2.49
C TRP A 113 -7.70 -5.92 -2.69
N GLY A 114 -7.09 -5.82 -3.86
CA GLY A 114 -6.14 -4.76 -4.20
C GLY A 114 -6.84 -3.47 -4.61
N GLN A 115 -7.24 -3.37 -5.87
CA GLN A 115 -7.96 -2.22 -6.43
C GLN A 115 -9.48 -2.45 -6.49
N GLY A 116 -10.06 -2.86 -5.36
CA GLY A 116 -11.49 -3.15 -5.24
C GLY A 116 -11.85 -4.61 -5.54
N PRO A 117 -13.13 -4.94 -5.79
CA PRO A 117 -13.59 -6.33 -6.01
C PRO A 117 -13.05 -7.00 -7.26
N THR A 118 -12.45 -6.23 -8.17
CA THR A 118 -11.95 -6.73 -9.44
C THR A 118 -10.56 -7.34 -9.34
N VAL A 119 -9.74 -6.88 -8.38
CA VAL A 119 -8.37 -7.38 -8.22
C VAL A 119 -8.29 -8.19 -6.94
N ARG A 120 -8.37 -9.51 -7.07
CA ARG A 120 -8.38 -10.46 -5.94
C ARG A 120 -7.23 -11.44 -6.01
N SER A 121 -6.69 -11.78 -4.84
CA SER A 121 -5.63 -12.78 -4.70
C SER A 121 -5.72 -13.49 -3.36
N ILE A 122 -5.13 -14.69 -3.26
CA ILE A 122 -4.96 -15.37 -1.97
C ILE A 122 -3.61 -14.99 -1.38
N ILE A 123 -3.61 -14.53 -0.13
CA ILE A 123 -2.38 -14.17 0.58
C ILE A 123 -1.57 -15.44 0.84
N ARG A 124 -0.37 -15.50 0.25
CA ARG A 124 0.52 -16.68 0.37
C ARG A 124 1.48 -16.60 1.55
N SER A 125 1.82 -15.40 1.99
CA SER A 125 2.67 -15.11 3.14
C SER A 125 2.16 -13.88 3.87
N CYS A 126 2.31 -13.83 5.19
CA CYS A 126 1.83 -12.72 6.00
C CYS A 126 2.72 -12.55 7.24
N GLY A 127 3.36 -11.38 7.38
CA GLY A 127 4.17 -11.02 8.54
C GLY A 127 3.44 -10.16 9.57
N VAL A 128 2.12 -9.97 9.45
CA VAL A 128 1.35 -9.05 10.30
C VAL A 128 1.42 -9.42 11.78
N GLU A 129 1.32 -10.71 12.10
CA GLU A 129 1.39 -11.20 13.47
C GLU A 129 2.75 -10.87 14.10
N GLU A 130 3.84 -11.22 13.41
CA GLU A 130 5.21 -10.90 13.81
C GLU A 130 5.40 -9.39 13.99
N MET A 131 4.96 -8.58 13.02
CA MET A 131 5.07 -7.12 13.09
C MET A 131 4.34 -6.53 14.29
N LEU A 132 3.14 -7.03 14.62
CA LEU A 132 2.36 -6.53 15.76
C LEU A 132 2.98 -6.96 17.09
N ILE A 133 3.41 -8.21 17.22
CA ILE A 133 3.97 -8.75 18.48
C ILE A 133 5.35 -8.15 18.76
N GLU A 134 6.28 -8.28 17.81
CA GLU A 134 7.65 -7.79 18.01
C GLU A 134 7.70 -6.26 17.96
N GLY A 135 6.89 -5.61 17.11
CA GLY A 135 6.77 -4.16 17.10
C GLY A 135 6.26 -3.60 18.43
N ALA A 136 5.25 -4.23 19.04
CA ALA A 136 4.75 -3.87 20.36
C ALA A 136 5.84 -4.05 21.43
N LYS A 137 6.58 -5.16 21.41
CA LYS A 137 7.69 -5.41 22.34
C LYS A 137 8.80 -4.37 22.20
N LEU A 138 9.25 -4.05 20.98
CA LEU A 138 10.28 -3.05 20.71
C LEU A 138 9.85 -1.63 21.13
N ALA A 139 8.57 -1.29 20.93
CA ALA A 139 8.00 -0.04 21.43
C ALA A 139 7.86 -0.01 22.97
N GLY A 140 8.00 -1.16 23.65
CA GLY A 140 7.74 -1.30 25.08
C GLY A 140 6.27 -1.16 25.42
N TRP A 141 5.39 -1.77 24.61
CA TRP A 141 3.93 -1.72 24.73
C TRP A 141 3.40 -2.15 26.09
N ASN A 142 4.08 -3.09 26.74
CA ASN A 142 3.77 -3.53 28.10
C ASN A 142 3.82 -2.39 29.14
N ARG A 143 4.54 -1.30 28.86
CA ARG A 143 4.60 -0.10 29.72
C ARG A 143 3.51 0.92 29.39
N ARG A 144 2.63 0.63 28.43
CA ARG A 144 1.52 1.51 28.05
C ARG A 144 0.57 1.71 29.21
N ILE A 145 0.36 2.95 29.60
CA ILE A 145 -0.72 3.32 30.50
C ILE A 145 -1.97 3.58 29.65
N PRO A 146 -3.09 2.87 29.89
CA PRO A 146 -4.33 3.10 29.13
C PRO A 146 -4.87 4.52 29.40
N PRO A 147 -5.59 5.14 28.45
CA PRO A 147 -6.10 6.51 28.60
C PRO A 147 -6.92 6.72 29.88
N SER A 148 -7.72 5.72 30.28
CA SER A 148 -8.55 5.74 31.49
C SER A 148 -7.78 5.89 32.80
N LYS A 149 -6.49 5.53 32.83
CA LYS A 149 -5.64 5.59 34.03
C LYS A 149 -4.73 6.84 34.08
N LYS A 150 -4.85 7.76 33.11
CA LYS A 150 -3.98 8.94 33.02
C LYS A 150 -4.56 10.13 33.77
N THR A 151 -3.77 10.70 34.68
CA THR A 151 -4.11 11.89 35.49
C THR A 151 -3.20 13.07 35.14
N GLY A 152 -3.54 14.27 35.63
CA GLY A 152 -2.77 15.50 35.42
C GLY A 152 -2.95 16.17 34.05
N ASP A 153 -2.30 17.33 33.91
CA ASP A 153 -2.45 18.23 32.76
C ASP A 153 -1.61 17.80 31.55
N ILE A 154 -0.53 17.05 31.76
CA ILE A 154 0.36 16.54 30.71
C ILE A 154 0.22 15.02 30.64
N LYS A 155 -0.26 14.52 29.49
CA LYS A 155 -0.47 13.09 29.22
C LYS A 155 0.39 12.63 28.06
N ARG A 156 0.97 11.43 28.16
CA ARG A 156 1.72 10.79 27.08
C ARG A 156 0.92 9.62 26.51
N GLY A 157 0.87 9.50 25.19
CA GLY A 157 0.17 8.45 24.46
C GLY A 157 1.14 7.49 23.79
N MET A 158 0.71 6.24 23.65
CA MET A 158 1.33 5.26 22.75
C MET A 158 0.19 4.54 22.03
N GLY A 159 0.23 4.59 20.71
CA GLY A 159 -0.78 4.05 19.81
C GLY A 159 -0.16 3.04 18.87
N VAL A 160 -1.01 2.20 18.29
CA VAL A 160 -0.62 1.20 17.29
C VAL A 160 -1.59 1.33 16.13
N ALA A 161 -1.06 1.26 14.92
CA ALA A 161 -1.86 1.17 13.72
C ALA A 161 -1.21 0.16 12.79
N ARG A 162 -1.99 -0.39 11.87
CA ARG A 162 -1.46 -1.20 10.77
C ARG A 162 -1.97 -0.72 9.42
N GLY A 163 -1.20 -1.05 8.41
CA GLY A 163 -1.56 -0.88 7.02
C GLY A 163 -0.83 -1.91 6.20
N PHE A 164 -1.23 -2.03 4.95
CA PHE A 164 -0.54 -2.80 3.92
C PHE A 164 -0.64 -2.00 2.64
N HIS A 165 0.25 -2.25 1.69
CA HIS A 165 0.23 -1.60 0.40
C HIS A 165 0.68 -2.62 -0.65
N THR A 166 0.12 -2.55 -1.85
CA THR A 166 0.58 -3.39 -2.96
C THR A 166 1.74 -2.72 -3.67
N SER A 167 2.59 -3.55 -4.27
CA SER A 167 3.56 -3.12 -5.28
C SER A 167 3.06 -3.58 -6.64
N GLY A 168 2.78 -2.61 -7.51
CA GLY A 168 2.15 -2.82 -8.80
C GLY A 168 0.61 -2.80 -8.76
N THR A 169 0.04 -2.95 -9.95
CA THR A 169 -1.38 -2.85 -10.26
C THR A 169 -1.82 -4.11 -10.99
N GLY A 170 -2.94 -4.70 -10.54
CA GLY A 170 -3.51 -5.89 -11.18
C GLY A 170 -4.61 -5.54 -12.17
N GLY A 171 -4.72 -6.31 -13.25
CA GLY A 171 -5.89 -6.26 -14.11
C GLY A 171 -7.13 -6.90 -13.46
N PRO A 172 -8.35 -6.54 -13.91
CA PRO A 172 -9.59 -7.12 -13.41
C PRO A 172 -9.71 -8.63 -13.65
N ASN A 173 -9.05 -9.18 -14.68
CA ASN A 173 -9.02 -10.61 -14.91
C ASN A 173 -7.69 -11.25 -14.46
N PRO A 174 -7.71 -12.44 -13.83
CA PRO A 174 -6.49 -13.17 -13.53
C PRO A 174 -5.63 -13.37 -14.77
N GLY A 175 -4.36 -12.97 -14.70
CA GLY A 175 -3.42 -13.07 -15.83
C GLY A 175 -3.36 -11.82 -16.71
N GLU A 176 -4.23 -10.83 -16.52
CA GLU A 176 -4.05 -9.52 -17.14
C GLU A 176 -2.90 -8.77 -16.47
N VAL A 177 -1.88 -8.51 -17.26
CA VAL A 177 -0.76 -7.64 -16.91
C VAL A 177 -1.14 -6.23 -17.37
N ILE A 178 -1.11 -5.26 -16.46
CA ILE A 178 -1.28 -3.84 -16.83
C ILE A 178 -0.03 -3.03 -16.52
N ASP A 179 0.87 -3.57 -15.68
CA ASP A 179 2.14 -2.95 -15.33
C ASP A 179 3.29 -3.54 -16.14
N TYR A 180 3.56 -2.95 -17.29
CA TYR A 180 4.65 -3.33 -18.16
C TYR A 180 5.90 -2.48 -17.92
N SER A 181 7.06 -3.13 -17.94
CA SER A 181 8.38 -2.51 -18.01
C SER A 181 9.24 -3.28 -19.00
N GLY A 182 10.27 -2.62 -19.50
CA GLY A 182 11.35 -3.29 -20.20
C GLY A 182 12.70 -2.67 -19.86
N ALA A 183 13.75 -3.36 -20.27
CA ALA A 183 15.09 -2.79 -20.37
C ALA A 183 15.86 -3.40 -21.55
N THR A 184 16.89 -2.69 -22.00
CA THR A 184 17.94 -3.21 -22.86
C THR A 184 19.24 -3.18 -22.09
N ILE A 185 19.93 -4.32 -22.06
CA ILE A 185 21.23 -4.47 -21.40
C ILE A 185 22.30 -4.54 -22.48
N LYS A 186 23.26 -3.63 -22.44
CA LYS A 186 24.39 -3.58 -23.37
C LYS A 186 25.68 -3.84 -22.59
N ILE A 187 26.44 -4.85 -23.00
CA ILE A 187 27.75 -5.16 -22.43
C ILE A 187 28.81 -4.57 -23.37
N ASN A 188 29.69 -3.73 -22.81
CA ASN A 188 30.77 -3.06 -23.54
C ASN A 188 32.03 -3.94 -23.58
N GLU A 189 32.95 -3.64 -24.50
CA GLU A 189 34.19 -4.40 -24.69
C GLU A 189 35.12 -4.37 -23.47
N ASP A 190 35.04 -3.33 -22.63
CA ASP A 190 35.77 -3.20 -21.36
C ASP A 190 35.10 -3.93 -20.18
N GLY A 191 34.00 -4.63 -20.45
CA GLY A 191 33.18 -5.34 -19.49
C GLY A 191 32.32 -4.45 -18.60
N SER A 192 32.18 -3.16 -18.91
CA SER A 192 31.13 -2.31 -18.34
C SER A 192 29.75 -2.64 -18.95
N VAL A 193 28.69 -2.27 -18.24
CA VAL A 193 27.30 -2.60 -18.62
C VAL A 193 26.46 -1.33 -18.62
N ASP A 194 25.85 -1.02 -19.76
CA ASP A 194 24.86 0.05 -19.90
C ASP A 194 23.45 -0.53 -19.79
N VAL A 195 22.65 -0.01 -18.86
CA VAL A 195 21.24 -0.37 -18.67
C VAL A 195 20.37 0.74 -19.24
N VAL A 196 19.63 0.43 -20.29
CA VAL A 196 18.69 1.35 -20.96
C VAL A 196 17.27 0.96 -20.58
N THR A 197 16.61 1.78 -19.78
CA THR A 197 15.23 1.54 -19.30
C THR A 197 14.46 2.86 -19.21
N ALA A 198 13.13 2.80 -19.37
CA ALA A 198 12.24 3.92 -19.11
C ALA A 198 11.75 3.98 -17.64
N LEU A 199 12.20 3.05 -16.81
CA LEU A 199 12.00 3.10 -15.36
C LEU A 199 12.62 4.39 -14.81
N MET A 200 11.84 5.21 -14.09
CA MET A 200 12.33 6.46 -13.53
C MET A 200 12.69 6.33 -12.05
N ASP A 201 13.63 7.18 -11.62
CA ASP A 201 13.91 7.42 -10.20
C ASP A 201 13.56 8.87 -9.83
N HIS A 202 12.73 9.03 -8.81
CA HIS A 202 12.33 10.33 -8.27
C HIS A 202 13.02 10.64 -6.92
N GLY A 203 14.15 9.96 -6.64
CA GLY A 203 14.88 10.04 -5.39
C GLY A 203 14.64 8.87 -4.44
N GLY A 204 13.98 7.81 -4.90
CA GLY A 204 13.70 6.59 -4.13
C GLY A 204 14.82 5.55 -4.21
N GLY A 205 15.86 5.77 -5.02
CA GLY A 205 16.96 4.83 -5.24
C GLY A 205 16.57 3.64 -6.13
N THR A 206 15.60 3.85 -7.02
CA THR A 206 15.13 2.83 -7.97
C THR A 206 16.23 2.49 -8.99
N TRP A 207 16.99 3.47 -9.45
CA TRP A 207 18.10 3.25 -10.38
C TRP A 207 19.28 2.52 -9.72
N ASP A 208 19.61 2.88 -8.48
CA ASP A 208 20.64 2.17 -7.72
C ASP A 208 20.23 0.71 -7.48
N ALA A 209 18.96 0.45 -7.17
CA ALA A 209 18.44 -0.89 -7.02
C ALA A 209 18.53 -1.67 -8.35
N ALA A 210 18.17 -1.04 -9.47
CA ALA A 210 18.31 -1.64 -10.81
C ALA A 210 19.77 -2.00 -11.13
N ALA A 211 20.71 -1.08 -10.89
CA ALA A 211 22.13 -1.33 -11.12
C ALA A 211 22.67 -2.47 -10.23
N LYS A 212 22.24 -2.54 -8.96
CA LYS A 212 22.58 -3.67 -8.06
C LYS A 212 22.05 -5.01 -8.57
N VAL A 213 20.81 -5.05 -9.08
CA VAL A 213 20.23 -6.26 -9.67
C VAL A 213 21.08 -6.73 -10.86
N VAL A 214 21.47 -5.83 -11.77
CA VAL A 214 22.32 -6.18 -12.92
C VAL A 214 23.71 -6.65 -12.47
N ALA A 215 24.34 -5.93 -11.54
CA ALA A 215 25.65 -6.31 -11.01
C ALA A 215 25.62 -7.71 -10.39
N GLU A 216 24.59 -8.01 -9.60
CA GLU A 216 24.42 -9.31 -8.96
C GLU A 216 24.15 -10.44 -9.96
N VAL A 217 23.32 -10.19 -10.99
CA VAL A 217 22.97 -11.19 -12.00
C VAL A 217 24.17 -11.49 -12.91
N LEU A 218 24.84 -10.45 -13.40
CA LEU A 218 25.98 -10.58 -14.33
C LEU A 218 27.31 -10.85 -13.61
N LYS A 219 27.34 -10.81 -12.28
CA LYS A 219 28.54 -11.02 -11.45
C LYS A 219 29.67 -10.04 -11.79
N VAL A 220 29.31 -8.79 -12.06
CA VAL A 220 30.26 -7.69 -12.29
C VAL A 220 30.29 -6.76 -11.08
N PRO A 221 31.40 -6.01 -10.86
CA PRO A 221 31.42 -4.98 -9.83
C PRO A 221 30.35 -3.91 -10.07
N PHE A 222 29.77 -3.37 -9.00
CA PHE A 222 28.67 -2.40 -9.07
C PHE A 222 29.05 -1.15 -9.87
N GLU A 223 30.28 -0.68 -9.72
CA GLU A 223 30.86 0.45 -10.44
C GLU A 223 30.99 0.24 -11.95
N LYS A 224 30.86 -1.00 -12.43
CA LYS A 224 30.83 -1.31 -13.87
C LYS A 224 29.43 -1.20 -14.47
N VAL A 225 28.39 -0.96 -13.68
CA VAL A 225 27.01 -0.87 -14.16
C VAL A 225 26.55 0.58 -14.18
N GLY A 226 26.26 1.10 -15.38
CA GLY A 226 25.70 2.42 -15.60
C GLY A 226 24.23 2.36 -16.00
N ILE A 227 23.39 3.22 -15.41
CA ILE A 227 22.04 3.47 -15.92
C ILE A 227 22.11 4.61 -16.93
N TYR A 228 21.57 4.39 -18.14
CA TYR A 228 21.53 5.41 -19.18
C TYR A 228 20.53 6.52 -18.82
N ASN A 229 21.04 7.74 -18.65
CA ASN A 229 20.26 8.91 -18.23
C ASN A 229 19.64 9.71 -19.41
N GLY A 230 19.79 9.23 -20.66
CA GLY A 230 19.25 9.91 -21.86
C GLY A 230 17.89 9.38 -22.29
N ILE A 231 16.96 9.18 -21.34
CA ILE A 231 15.67 8.51 -21.57
C ILE A 231 14.85 9.28 -22.62
N ASP A 232 14.51 8.59 -23.70
CA ASP A 232 13.71 9.11 -24.82
C ASP A 232 12.79 7.99 -25.34
N THR A 233 11.53 8.32 -25.57
CA THR A 233 10.52 7.39 -26.13
C THR A 233 10.91 6.75 -27.47
N ARG A 234 11.92 7.27 -28.18
CA ARG A 234 12.48 6.70 -29.42
C ARG A 234 13.54 5.63 -29.16
N THR A 235 14.20 5.67 -28.02
CA THR A 235 15.41 4.85 -27.74
C THR A 235 15.25 3.94 -26.54
N THR A 236 14.33 4.23 -25.63
CA THR A 236 13.98 3.36 -24.50
C THR A 236 12.75 2.52 -24.81
N VAL A 237 12.74 1.30 -24.31
CA VAL A 237 11.58 0.40 -24.37
C VAL A 237 10.40 0.95 -23.56
N PHE A 238 9.19 0.52 -23.92
CA PHE A 238 7.96 0.96 -23.26
C PHE A 238 7.96 0.62 -21.75
N ASP A 239 7.53 1.60 -20.95
CA ASP A 239 7.20 1.45 -19.53
C ASP A 239 5.88 2.19 -19.27
N VAL A 240 4.99 1.60 -18.48
CA VAL A 240 3.65 2.13 -18.26
C VAL A 240 3.67 3.53 -17.60
N ASN A 241 4.61 3.74 -16.66
CA ASN A 241 4.93 4.95 -15.90
C ASN A 241 5.47 4.54 -14.51
N THR A 242 6.04 5.53 -13.79
CA THR A 242 6.48 5.34 -12.41
C THR A 242 5.33 5.59 -11.44
N HIS A 243 4.65 4.51 -11.03
CA HIS A 243 3.49 4.55 -10.13
C HIS A 243 3.39 3.30 -9.23
N ALA A 244 2.35 3.21 -8.39
CA ALA A 244 1.97 2.00 -7.65
C ALA A 244 3.08 1.27 -6.86
N THR A 245 4.14 1.96 -6.44
CA THR A 245 5.30 1.31 -5.77
C THR A 245 5.90 0.17 -6.60
N ARG A 246 5.71 0.20 -7.93
CA ARG A 246 6.07 -0.89 -8.84
C ARG A 246 7.55 -0.93 -9.22
N GLY A 247 8.27 0.18 -9.00
CA GLY A 247 9.55 0.47 -9.67
C GLY A 247 10.56 -0.66 -9.55
N ILE A 248 10.82 -1.15 -8.33
CA ILE A 248 11.72 -2.29 -8.13
C ILE A 248 11.04 -3.61 -8.52
N TYR A 249 9.81 -3.85 -8.08
CA TYR A 249 9.16 -5.14 -8.26
C TYR A 249 8.95 -5.51 -9.74
N CYS A 250 8.34 -4.60 -10.51
CA CYS A 250 8.07 -4.80 -11.93
C CYS A 250 9.24 -4.31 -12.80
N GLY A 251 9.77 -3.12 -12.51
CA GLY A 251 10.83 -2.51 -13.31
C GLY A 251 12.14 -3.29 -13.23
N CYS A 252 12.66 -3.54 -12.03
CA CYS A 252 13.84 -4.40 -11.89
C CYS A 252 13.54 -5.87 -12.25
N GLY A 253 12.28 -6.30 -12.15
CA GLY A 253 11.83 -7.61 -12.64
C GLY A 253 12.02 -7.79 -14.15
N ALA A 254 11.90 -6.71 -14.95
CA ALA A 254 12.18 -6.72 -16.38
C ALA A 254 13.68 -6.55 -16.72
N ILE A 255 14.47 -6.04 -15.77
CA ILE A 255 15.92 -5.85 -15.89
C ILE A 255 16.69 -7.14 -15.59
N LYS A 256 16.17 -7.94 -14.66
CA LYS A 256 16.74 -9.23 -14.22
C LYS A 256 16.63 -10.30 -15.30
#